data_AF-A0A542FRR4-F1
#
_entry.id   AF-A0A542FRR4-F1
#
_cell.length_a   1.000
_cell.length_b   1.000
_cell.length_c   1.000
_cell.angle_alpha   90.00
_cell.angle_beta   90.00
_cell.angle_gamma   90.00
#
_symmetry.space_group_name_H-M   'P 1'
#
loop_
_entity.id
_entity.type
_entity.pdbx_description
1 polymer ?
#
loop_
_entity_poly.entity_id
_entity_poly.type
_entity_poly.pdbx_seq_one_letter_code
_entity_poly.pdbx_strand_id
1 'polypeptide(L)'
;MALTTEQKLQLIEAYAPVLIFHPDETYVPIKPQLFLEGSALWRVSPTDDDKAHWGKPAVHGETFPRVANIPQRGISLDPGADVEGASDVDGDGVPDWYLGHKQGDQILTYLIGTEGTENFLEHGSWMHATEVTKDSDNRLADIDGAAARWKELPMSFERTMTDWYHADVSEPSDIERLLLSFGASGGDAVDTLRRLLGEIWVVWYYFFYPAHEGTLRRCEFFLDGGHVSSTEGDWHAIAVVVPRPLTLPWEAPGNPFPDPSHVGYSARLRGVSKYLTPDLATTGMFIREWKDASRLGLHPRAFVAKGYHNNHPQPGSQPPANFELLGVPVEELGCGLLESLQDVKEDVEDFIDDLGDFAEGAGITIAKAVAGASIGAGFLGIGAALGAAAGLAAGIAEALAGSDDDDRPTPEEIAAAEEEHAPDREAGYGTVLAPEGLADPLTQIPRESATEIRRWLGPPSARLIDYSTQLWWPSNDVRPGFEGRWGVRVTDDPHDLRSGRKFPAFGLALMNDLAIGFAKLHG
;
A
#
# COMPACT_ATOMS: atom_id res chain seq x y z
N MET A 1 15.07 3.13 -29.15
CA MET A 1 16.00 2.04 -28.79
C MET A 1 15.82 1.77 -27.32
N ALA A 2 15.76 0.50 -26.93
CA ALA A 2 15.62 0.14 -25.53
C ALA A 2 16.89 0.51 -24.74
N LEU A 3 16.74 0.92 -23.48
CA LEU A 3 17.86 1.19 -22.59
C LEU A 3 18.61 -0.12 -22.25
N THR A 4 19.94 -0.06 -22.23
CA THR A 4 20.75 -1.18 -21.70
C THR A 4 20.66 -1.23 -20.17
N THR A 5 21.01 -2.37 -19.58
CA THR A 5 21.10 -2.52 -18.12
C THR A 5 21.94 -1.42 -17.48
N GLU A 6 23.12 -1.13 -18.04
CA GLU A 6 24.02 -0.09 -17.53
C GLU A 6 23.38 1.31 -17.59
N GLN A 7 22.62 1.61 -18.64
CA GLN A 7 21.92 2.89 -18.77
C GLN A 7 20.78 3.01 -17.75
N LYS A 8 20.05 1.92 -17.48
CA LYS A 8 19.04 1.89 -16.42
C LYS A 8 19.67 2.11 -15.04
N LEU A 9 20.80 1.46 -14.77
CA LEU A 9 21.53 1.64 -13.50
C LEU A 9 21.99 3.08 -13.31
N GLN A 10 22.50 3.71 -14.36
CA GLN A 10 22.89 5.12 -14.32
C GLN A 10 21.72 6.06 -13.96
N LEU A 11 20.52 5.81 -14.52
CA LEU A 11 19.31 6.57 -14.15
C LEU A 11 18.91 6.30 -12.70
N ILE A 12 18.89 5.04 -12.27
CA ILE A 12 18.52 4.64 -10.91
C ILE A 12 19.44 5.29 -9.87
N GLU A 13 20.74 5.33 -10.13
CA GLU A 13 21.72 5.97 -9.25
C GLU A 13 21.55 7.50 -9.21
N ALA A 14 21.34 8.12 -10.38
CA ALA A 14 21.24 9.57 -10.50
C ALA A 14 20.05 10.16 -9.73
N TYR A 15 18.93 9.44 -9.67
CA TYR A 15 17.68 9.95 -9.07
C TYR A 15 17.27 9.23 -7.78
N ALA A 16 18.18 8.44 -7.18
CA ALA A 16 17.85 7.63 -6.00
C ALA A 16 17.28 8.48 -4.86
N PRO A 17 16.14 8.11 -4.25
CA PRO A 17 15.48 8.93 -3.26
C PRO A 17 16.20 8.93 -1.91
N VAL A 18 15.89 9.95 -1.11
CA VAL A 18 16.21 10.03 0.31
C VAL A 18 14.91 9.86 1.09
N LEU A 19 14.81 8.82 1.91
CA LEU A 19 13.68 8.63 2.82
C LEU A 19 14.02 9.21 4.19
N ILE A 20 13.11 10.01 4.74
CA ILE A 20 13.24 10.65 6.05
C ILE A 20 12.07 10.16 6.87
N PHE A 21 12.35 9.35 7.89
CA PHE A 21 11.33 8.68 8.69
C PHE A 21 10.89 9.53 9.88
N HIS A 22 9.63 9.39 10.27
CA HIS A 22 9.15 9.88 11.56
C HIS A 22 10.04 9.30 12.70
N PRO A 23 10.34 10.06 13.76
CA PRO A 23 11.18 9.60 14.88
C PRO A 23 10.67 8.32 15.56
N ASP A 24 9.36 8.17 15.61
CA ASP A 24 8.70 6.97 16.17
C ASP A 24 8.35 5.92 15.12
N GLU A 25 8.85 6.02 13.89
CA GLU A 25 8.61 4.97 12.89
C GLU A 25 9.46 3.74 13.22
N THR A 26 8.79 2.62 13.41
CA THR A 26 9.40 1.35 13.80
C THR A 26 10.01 0.63 12.62
N TYR A 27 9.39 0.74 11.44
CA TYR A 27 9.70 -0.08 10.28
C TYR A 27 10.43 0.71 9.20
N VAL A 28 11.51 0.11 8.69
CA VAL A 28 12.22 0.57 7.50
C VAL A 28 12.04 -0.44 6.36
N PRO A 29 12.22 -0.03 5.10
CA PRO A 29 12.14 -0.93 3.96
C PRO A 29 13.12 -2.09 4.10
N ILE A 30 12.66 -3.29 3.76
CA ILE A 30 13.42 -4.52 3.77
C ILE A 30 13.52 -5.13 2.37
N LYS A 31 14.43 -6.10 2.22
CA LYS A 31 14.53 -6.91 1.01
C LYS A 31 13.34 -7.89 0.93
N PRO A 32 12.40 -7.74 -0.03
CA PRO A 32 11.14 -8.51 -0.06
C PRO A 32 11.31 -10.03 -0.19
N GLN A 33 12.42 -10.46 -0.80
CA GLN A 33 12.78 -11.87 -0.94
C GLN A 33 12.82 -12.59 0.41
N LEU A 34 13.27 -11.90 1.45
CA LEU A 34 13.38 -12.48 2.80
C LEU A 34 12.02 -12.62 3.46
N PHE A 35 11.13 -11.67 3.21
CA PHE A 35 9.75 -11.79 3.65
C PHE A 35 9.10 -13.00 2.99
N LEU A 36 9.30 -13.17 1.67
CA LEU A 36 8.84 -14.34 0.93
C LEU A 36 9.41 -15.65 1.49
N GLU A 37 10.75 -15.78 1.53
CA GLU A 37 11.42 -17.01 1.99
C GLU A 37 11.06 -17.34 3.44
N GLY A 38 10.90 -16.32 4.30
CA GLY A 38 10.50 -16.49 5.70
C GLY A 38 8.99 -16.67 5.93
N SER A 39 8.15 -16.62 4.89
CA SER A 39 6.69 -16.76 5.01
C SER A 39 6.22 -18.19 4.73
N ALA A 40 5.05 -18.53 5.25
CA ALA A 40 4.26 -19.65 4.75
C ALA A 40 3.42 -19.20 3.54
N LEU A 41 3.17 -20.09 2.57
CA LEU A 41 2.26 -19.83 1.46
C LEU A 41 0.92 -20.53 1.72
N TRP A 42 -0.15 -19.75 1.75
CA TRP A 42 -1.51 -20.22 1.89
C TRP A 42 -2.29 -20.03 0.60
N ARG A 43 -3.34 -20.83 0.43
CA ARG A 43 -4.33 -20.68 -0.65
C ARG A 43 -5.74 -20.60 -0.09
N VAL A 44 -6.60 -19.82 -0.72
CA VAL A 44 -8.03 -19.72 -0.41
C VAL A 44 -8.85 -20.16 -1.63
N SER A 45 -9.92 -20.92 -1.42
CA SER A 45 -10.78 -21.46 -2.48
C SER A 45 -12.16 -21.92 -1.95
N PRO A 46 -13.28 -21.24 -2.27
CA PRO A 46 -13.39 -20.03 -3.11
C PRO A 46 -12.79 -18.80 -2.41
N THR A 47 -12.62 -17.66 -3.10
CA THR A 47 -12.02 -16.41 -2.57
C THR A 47 -12.90 -15.67 -1.55
N ASP A 48 -13.52 -16.38 -0.61
CA ASP A 48 -14.26 -15.81 0.52
C ASP A 48 -13.37 -15.68 1.77
N ASP A 49 -13.88 -14.99 2.79
CA ASP A 49 -13.17 -14.77 4.06
C ASP A 49 -13.34 -15.92 5.06
N ASP A 50 -13.95 -17.04 4.63
CA ASP A 50 -14.12 -18.21 5.49
C ASP A 50 -12.82 -19.01 5.57
N LYS A 51 -12.21 -18.99 6.76
CA LYS A 51 -11.02 -19.77 7.08
C LYS A 51 -11.16 -21.29 6.92
N ALA A 52 -12.37 -21.83 6.81
CA ALA A 52 -12.60 -23.24 6.51
C ALA A 52 -11.98 -23.67 5.16
N HIS A 53 -11.72 -22.72 4.28
CA HIS A 53 -11.18 -22.93 2.94
C HIS A 53 -9.70 -22.57 2.78
N TRP A 54 -9.02 -22.16 3.86
CA TRP A 54 -7.62 -21.70 3.79
C TRP A 54 -6.62 -22.87 3.81
N GLY A 55 -5.53 -22.75 3.07
CA GLY A 55 -4.44 -23.74 3.04
C GLY A 55 -4.78 -25.01 2.25
N LYS A 56 -4.15 -26.13 2.64
CA LYS A 56 -4.31 -27.43 1.99
C LYS A 56 -5.76 -27.92 2.06
N PRO A 57 -6.28 -28.56 0.99
CA PRO A 57 -7.60 -29.18 1.04
C PRO A 57 -7.72 -30.18 2.21
N ALA A 58 -8.85 -30.16 2.91
CA ALA A 58 -9.14 -31.08 3.98
C ALA A 58 -9.06 -32.54 3.47
N VAL A 59 -8.29 -33.39 4.17
CA VAL A 59 -8.15 -34.81 3.86
C VAL A 59 -8.99 -35.61 4.87
N HIS A 60 -9.83 -36.54 4.40
CA HIS A 60 -10.59 -37.48 5.25
C HIS A 60 -11.53 -36.86 6.31
N GLY A 61 -12.08 -35.66 6.06
CA GLY A 61 -13.07 -35.03 6.94
C GLY A 61 -12.49 -34.23 8.10
N GLU A 62 -11.16 -34.23 8.27
CA GLU A 62 -10.48 -33.30 9.18
C GLU A 62 -10.39 -31.93 8.51
N THR A 63 -11.17 -30.98 9.02
CA THR A 63 -11.24 -29.62 8.47
C THR A 63 -10.30 -28.65 9.16
N PHE A 64 -9.83 -28.97 10.37
CA PHE A 64 -8.97 -28.14 11.22
C PHE A 64 -8.00 -29.01 12.05
N PRO A 65 -6.82 -28.49 12.46
CA PRO A 65 -6.28 -27.17 12.10
C PRO A 65 -5.96 -27.09 10.59
N ARG A 66 -6.08 -25.90 10.01
CA ARG A 66 -5.65 -25.67 8.63
C ARG A 66 -4.14 -25.60 8.58
N VAL A 67 -3.60 -26.02 7.44
CA VAL A 67 -2.16 -26.07 7.21
C VAL A 67 -1.86 -25.36 5.90
N ALA A 68 -0.83 -24.52 5.92
CA ALA A 68 -0.32 -23.84 4.73
C ALA A 68 0.02 -24.83 3.59
N ASN A 69 -0.05 -24.34 2.36
CA ASN A 69 0.36 -25.10 1.17
C ASN A 69 1.86 -25.35 1.21
N ILE A 70 2.63 -24.29 1.46
CA ILE A 70 4.06 -24.33 1.75
C ILE A 70 4.23 -23.84 3.20
N PRO A 71 4.85 -24.62 4.09
CA PRO A 71 5.09 -24.18 5.47
C PRO A 71 6.04 -22.98 5.51
N GLN A 72 6.04 -22.29 6.64
CA GLN A 72 6.96 -21.19 6.88
C GLN A 72 8.42 -21.64 6.69
N ARG A 73 9.26 -20.79 6.08
CA ARG A 73 10.65 -21.09 5.67
C ARG A 73 10.81 -22.09 4.53
N GLY A 74 9.72 -22.67 4.04
CA GLY A 74 9.78 -23.60 2.91
C GLY A 74 9.77 -22.91 1.54
N ILE A 75 9.60 -21.59 1.44
CA ILE A 75 9.57 -20.91 0.13
C ILE A 75 11.01 -20.67 -0.33
N SER A 76 11.37 -21.16 -1.52
CA SER A 76 12.65 -20.87 -2.16
C SER A 76 12.49 -20.05 -3.43
N LEU A 77 13.39 -19.08 -3.62
CA LEU A 77 13.50 -18.30 -4.86
C LEU A 77 14.60 -18.80 -5.80
N ASP A 78 15.35 -19.83 -5.40
CA ASP A 78 16.39 -20.45 -6.23
C ASP A 78 15.78 -21.45 -7.21
N PRO A 79 15.92 -21.26 -8.54
CA PRO A 79 15.47 -22.24 -9.53
C PRO A 79 16.13 -23.62 -9.42
N GLY A 80 17.25 -23.73 -8.69
CA GLY A 80 17.93 -24.98 -8.37
C GLY A 80 17.33 -25.74 -7.18
N ALA A 81 16.44 -25.12 -6.40
CA ALA A 81 15.75 -25.78 -5.30
C ALA A 81 14.65 -26.74 -5.81
N ASP A 82 14.24 -27.66 -4.94
CA ASP A 82 13.17 -28.61 -5.27
C ASP A 82 11.82 -27.91 -5.41
N VAL A 83 11.01 -28.43 -6.31
CA VAL A 83 9.69 -27.93 -6.64
C VAL A 83 8.57 -28.65 -5.89
N GLU A 84 8.84 -29.82 -5.33
CA GLU A 84 7.85 -30.67 -4.64
C GLU A 84 8.06 -30.76 -3.12
N GLY A 85 9.11 -30.14 -2.55
CA GLY A 85 9.37 -30.17 -1.12
C GLY A 85 9.94 -31.50 -0.62
N ALA A 86 10.79 -32.15 -1.41
CA ALA A 86 11.53 -33.35 -1.06
C ALA A 86 13.00 -33.08 -0.71
N SER A 87 13.54 -31.89 -0.99
CA SER A 87 14.88 -31.46 -0.54
C SER A 87 14.81 -30.32 0.47
N ASP A 88 15.70 -30.36 1.46
CA ASP A 88 15.99 -29.27 2.41
C ASP A 88 17.44 -28.85 2.11
N VAL A 89 17.61 -27.85 1.24
CA VAL A 89 18.91 -27.46 0.67
C VAL A 89 19.70 -26.63 1.67
N ASP A 90 19.01 -25.83 2.49
CA ASP A 90 19.63 -24.97 3.50
C ASP A 90 19.86 -25.67 4.85
N GLY A 91 19.24 -26.84 5.06
CA GLY A 91 19.43 -27.71 6.21
C GLY A 91 18.70 -27.24 7.47
N ASP A 92 17.66 -26.41 7.33
CA ASP A 92 16.92 -25.85 8.45
C ASP A 92 15.86 -26.81 9.03
N GLY A 93 15.67 -27.97 8.40
CA GLY A 93 14.71 -29.00 8.78
C GLY A 93 13.34 -28.86 8.12
N VAL A 94 13.15 -27.85 7.25
CA VAL A 94 11.95 -27.62 6.43
C VAL A 94 12.33 -27.87 4.97
N PRO A 95 11.54 -28.66 4.22
CA PRO A 95 11.82 -28.80 2.79
C PRO A 95 11.65 -27.48 2.04
N ASP A 96 12.34 -27.34 0.92
CA ASP A 96 12.26 -26.18 0.03
C ASP A 96 11.24 -26.43 -1.09
N TRP A 97 10.48 -25.39 -1.40
CA TRP A 97 9.56 -25.30 -2.52
C TRP A 97 9.92 -24.09 -3.38
N TYR A 98 10.44 -24.34 -4.58
CA TYR A 98 10.71 -23.29 -5.54
C TYR A 98 9.40 -22.62 -5.99
N LEU A 99 9.29 -21.32 -5.72
CA LEU A 99 8.08 -20.54 -5.98
C LEU A 99 7.72 -20.50 -7.48
N GLY A 100 8.72 -20.57 -8.36
CA GLY A 100 8.54 -20.62 -9.81
C GLY A 100 8.15 -22.00 -10.37
N HIS A 101 7.71 -22.95 -9.52
CA HIS A 101 7.25 -24.26 -9.95
C HIS A 101 6.14 -24.15 -11.01
N LYS A 102 6.29 -24.92 -12.09
CA LYS A 102 5.30 -25.05 -13.16
C LYS A 102 4.58 -26.39 -13.06
N GLN A 103 3.26 -26.35 -12.99
CA GLN A 103 2.41 -27.51 -13.20
C GLN A 103 2.00 -27.59 -14.68
N GLY A 104 2.41 -28.66 -15.36
CA GLY A 104 2.28 -28.76 -16.82
C GLY A 104 3.10 -27.67 -17.53
N ASP A 105 2.65 -27.25 -18.72
CA ASP A 105 3.46 -26.35 -19.56
C ASP A 105 3.38 -24.86 -19.17
N GLN A 106 2.45 -24.43 -18.29
CA GLN A 106 2.18 -22.99 -18.10
C GLN A 106 1.71 -22.53 -16.71
N ILE A 107 1.28 -23.41 -15.80
CA ILE A 107 0.65 -22.94 -14.55
C ILE A 107 1.72 -22.74 -13.48
N LEU A 108 1.99 -21.48 -13.12
CA LEU A 108 2.85 -21.13 -11.99
C LEU A 108 2.03 -21.18 -10.70
N THR A 109 1.74 -22.39 -10.24
CA THR A 109 0.72 -22.70 -9.22
C THR A 109 0.91 -21.94 -7.91
N TYR A 110 2.14 -21.56 -7.55
CA TYR A 110 2.41 -20.79 -6.32
C TYR A 110 2.47 -19.28 -6.54
N LEU A 111 2.66 -18.82 -7.79
CA LEU A 111 2.71 -17.40 -8.13
C LEU A 111 1.32 -16.85 -8.46
N ILE A 112 0.49 -17.63 -9.14
CA ILE A 112 -0.77 -17.18 -9.72
C ILE A 112 -1.94 -17.95 -9.10
N GLY A 113 -2.98 -17.22 -8.70
CA GLY A 113 -4.27 -17.81 -8.34
C GLY A 113 -4.99 -18.33 -9.59
N THR A 114 -5.50 -19.56 -9.55
CA THR A 114 -6.47 -20.01 -10.56
C THR A 114 -7.83 -19.35 -10.35
N GLU A 115 -8.72 -19.41 -11.34
CA GLU A 115 -10.08 -18.83 -11.25
C GLU A 115 -10.79 -19.26 -9.95
N GLY A 116 -11.21 -18.27 -9.14
CA GLY A 116 -11.85 -18.52 -7.84
C GLY A 116 -10.91 -18.90 -6.71
N THR A 117 -9.59 -18.75 -6.87
CA THR A 117 -8.60 -18.98 -5.82
C THR A 117 -7.65 -17.81 -5.65
N GLU A 118 -7.11 -17.64 -4.44
CA GLU A 118 -6.11 -16.61 -4.12
C GLU A 118 -4.99 -17.21 -3.26
N ASN A 119 -3.75 -16.78 -3.49
CA ASN A 119 -2.64 -17.10 -2.62
C ASN A 119 -2.35 -15.93 -1.67
N PHE A 120 -1.91 -16.21 -0.44
CA PHE A 120 -1.44 -15.18 0.49
C PHE A 120 -0.24 -15.68 1.30
N LEU A 121 0.60 -14.75 1.76
CA LEU A 121 1.78 -15.03 2.58
C LEU A 121 1.43 -14.87 4.06
N GLU A 122 1.96 -15.73 4.92
CA GLU A 122 1.86 -15.55 6.37
C GLU A 122 3.26 -15.51 6.97
N HIS A 123 3.63 -14.37 7.57
CA HIS A 123 4.95 -14.17 8.15
C HIS A 123 4.92 -14.16 9.68
N GLY A 124 4.04 -13.35 10.26
CA GLY A 124 3.89 -13.09 11.69
C GLY A 124 2.89 -13.99 12.39
N SER A 125 1.92 -14.51 11.64
CA SER A 125 0.70 -15.22 12.10
C SER A 125 -0.45 -14.26 12.45
N TRP A 126 -1.46 -14.73 13.16
CA TRP A 126 -2.62 -13.91 13.55
C TRP A 126 -2.52 -13.48 15.01
N MET A 127 -3.02 -12.30 15.31
CA MET A 127 -3.08 -11.80 16.68
C MET A 127 -3.87 -12.80 17.54
N HIS A 128 -3.28 -13.20 18.67
CA HIS A 128 -3.82 -14.18 19.60
C HIS A 128 -4.01 -15.62 19.05
N ALA A 129 -3.54 -15.91 17.83
CA ALA A 129 -3.66 -17.23 17.22
C ALA A 129 -2.48 -17.58 16.30
N THR A 130 -1.67 -18.56 16.72
CA THR A 130 -0.57 -19.11 15.91
C THR A 130 -1.02 -20.20 14.93
N GLU A 131 -2.29 -20.63 15.02
CA GLU A 131 -2.87 -21.65 14.16
C GLU A 131 -4.26 -21.22 13.69
N VAL A 132 -4.69 -21.74 12.54
CA VAL A 132 -6.05 -21.59 12.04
C VAL A 132 -6.85 -22.83 12.47
N THR A 133 -7.55 -22.71 13.58
CA THR A 133 -8.40 -23.76 14.14
C THR A 133 -9.87 -23.42 13.96
N LYS A 134 -10.77 -24.32 14.38
CA LYS A 134 -12.20 -24.02 14.37
C LYS A 134 -12.53 -22.82 15.26
N ASP A 135 -11.85 -22.71 16.40
CA ASP A 135 -12.21 -21.78 17.48
C ASP A 135 -11.31 -20.53 17.53
N SER A 136 -10.27 -20.44 16.71
CA SER A 136 -9.43 -19.24 16.60
C SER A 136 -10.17 -18.10 15.88
N ASP A 137 -9.93 -16.85 16.22
CA ASP A 137 -10.67 -15.76 15.57
C ASP A 137 -10.06 -15.42 14.20
N ASN A 138 -8.72 -15.29 14.14
CA ASN A 138 -7.94 -14.93 12.95
C ASN A 138 -8.37 -13.60 12.29
N ARG A 139 -8.93 -12.66 13.08
CA ARG A 139 -9.45 -11.36 12.60
C ARG A 139 -8.42 -10.24 12.46
N LEU A 140 -7.22 -10.44 13.01
CA LEU A 140 -6.15 -9.44 13.02
C LEU A 140 -4.80 -10.08 12.72
N ALA A 141 -3.96 -9.35 12.01
CA ALA A 141 -2.57 -9.74 11.75
C ALA A 141 -1.69 -9.50 12.99
N ASP A 142 -0.74 -10.40 13.27
CA ASP A 142 0.23 -10.21 14.35
C ASP A 142 1.43 -9.39 13.85
N ILE A 143 1.25 -8.07 13.75
CA ILE A 143 2.29 -7.15 13.25
C ILE A 143 3.54 -7.10 14.15
N ASP A 144 3.36 -7.30 15.46
CA ASP A 144 4.46 -7.42 16.43
C ASP A 144 5.19 -8.74 16.25
N GLY A 145 4.47 -9.85 16.06
CA GLY A 145 5.01 -11.15 15.70
C GLY A 145 5.79 -11.11 14.39
N ALA A 146 5.26 -10.44 13.37
CA ALA A 146 5.96 -10.23 12.10
C ALA A 146 7.26 -9.42 12.30
N ALA A 147 7.21 -8.37 13.12
CA ALA A 147 8.38 -7.56 13.48
C ALA A 147 9.43 -8.32 14.29
N ALA A 148 8.99 -9.19 15.21
CA ALA A 148 9.86 -10.00 16.05
C ALA A 148 10.57 -11.07 15.23
N ARG A 149 9.83 -11.80 14.39
CA ARG A 149 10.39 -12.83 13.50
C ARG A 149 11.42 -12.26 12.54
N TRP A 150 11.18 -11.05 12.04
CA TRP A 150 12.17 -10.30 11.26
C TRP A 150 13.51 -10.14 12.00
N LYS A 151 13.48 -9.85 13.31
CA LYS A 151 14.67 -9.67 14.16
C LYS A 151 15.33 -10.98 14.57
N GLU A 152 14.67 -12.12 14.38
CA GLU A 152 15.17 -13.45 14.75
C GLU A 152 15.84 -14.20 13.59
N LEU A 153 15.81 -13.63 12.37
CA LEU A 153 16.54 -14.19 11.23
C LEU A 153 18.06 -14.14 11.50
N PRO A 154 18.84 -15.20 11.18
CA PRO A 154 20.23 -15.35 11.64
C PRO A 154 21.16 -14.13 11.40
N MET A 155 22.07 -13.82 12.33
CA MET A 155 22.99 -12.66 12.23
C MET A 155 23.91 -12.61 11.00
N SER A 156 24.18 -13.72 10.30
CA SER A 156 24.94 -13.69 9.03
C SER A 156 24.18 -13.00 7.89
N PHE A 157 22.90 -12.76 8.13
CA PHE A 157 21.89 -12.28 7.22
C PHE A 157 21.52 -10.82 7.61
N GLU A 158 21.33 -10.50 8.91
CA GLU A 158 20.83 -9.22 9.47
C GLU A 158 21.36 -7.89 8.89
N ARG A 159 22.63 -7.80 8.45
CA ARG A 159 23.19 -6.53 7.92
C ARG A 159 23.02 -6.32 6.42
N THR A 160 22.37 -7.22 5.69
CA THR A 160 22.12 -7.08 4.24
C THR A 160 20.63 -7.01 3.91
N MET A 161 19.77 -6.81 4.91
CA MET A 161 18.34 -7.11 4.83
C MET A 161 17.41 -5.90 4.94
N THR A 162 17.78 -4.91 5.76
CA THR A 162 17.05 -3.64 5.91
C THR A 162 17.62 -2.61 4.92
N ASP A 163 17.03 -1.41 4.90
CA ASP A 163 17.54 -0.27 4.14
C ASP A 163 17.69 -0.62 2.66
N TRP A 164 16.62 -1.22 2.12
CA TRP A 164 16.58 -1.76 0.78
C TRP A 164 15.49 -1.11 -0.07
N TYR A 165 15.71 -1.04 -1.36
CA TYR A 165 14.67 -0.78 -2.35
C TYR A 165 14.94 -1.61 -3.59
N HIS A 166 13.88 -1.85 -4.36
CA HIS A 166 13.98 -2.32 -5.73
C HIS A 166 13.67 -1.18 -6.69
N ALA A 167 14.27 -1.18 -7.87
CA ALA A 167 14.06 -0.12 -8.85
C ALA A 167 13.91 -0.64 -10.27
N ASP A 168 13.12 0.08 -11.06
CA ASP A 168 12.87 -0.19 -12.47
C ASP A 168 12.86 1.13 -13.26
N VAL A 169 13.04 1.04 -14.57
CA VAL A 169 12.93 2.18 -15.48
C VAL A 169 11.92 1.83 -16.55
N SER A 170 10.75 2.49 -16.48
CA SER A 170 9.76 2.46 -17.54
C SER A 170 10.21 3.38 -18.68
N GLU A 171 10.34 2.79 -19.86
CA GLU A 171 10.70 3.47 -21.09
C GLU A 171 9.45 4.07 -21.77
N PRO A 172 9.59 4.97 -22.76
CA PRO A 172 8.43 5.59 -23.41
C PRO A 172 7.41 4.56 -23.95
N SER A 173 7.88 3.40 -24.43
CA SER A 173 7.01 2.31 -24.87
C SER A 173 6.25 1.62 -23.74
N ASP A 174 6.80 1.58 -22.53
CA ASP A 174 6.12 1.02 -21.36
C ASP A 174 5.03 1.96 -20.88
N ILE A 175 5.34 3.26 -20.85
CA ILE A 175 4.37 4.32 -20.55
C ILE A 175 3.25 4.34 -21.58
N GLU A 176 3.55 4.17 -22.87
CA GLU A 176 2.51 4.10 -23.89
C GLU A 176 1.56 2.91 -23.68
N ARG A 177 2.08 1.75 -23.29
CA ARG A 177 1.25 0.57 -22.98
C ARG A 177 0.38 0.81 -21.75
N LEU A 178 0.94 1.41 -20.70
CA LEU A 178 0.21 1.79 -19.49
C LEU A 178 -0.90 2.83 -19.79
N LEU A 179 -0.63 3.79 -20.67
CA LEU A 179 -1.63 4.76 -21.12
C LEU A 179 -2.73 4.10 -21.97
N LEU A 180 -2.41 3.05 -22.74
CA LEU A 180 -3.40 2.31 -23.52
C LEU A 180 -4.29 1.43 -22.63
N SER A 181 -3.74 0.80 -21.58
CA SER A 181 -4.54 0.08 -20.59
C SER A 181 -5.48 1.02 -19.82
N PHE A 182 -5.02 2.25 -19.55
CA PHE A 182 -5.87 3.33 -19.02
C PHE A 182 -6.96 3.78 -20.00
N GLY A 183 -6.60 3.97 -21.28
CA GLY A 183 -7.45 4.51 -22.35
C GLY A 183 -8.67 3.68 -22.75
N ALA A 184 -8.74 2.40 -22.34
CA ALA A 184 -9.94 1.58 -22.49
C ALA A 184 -11.18 2.17 -21.76
N SER A 185 -10.98 3.19 -20.92
CA SER A 185 -12.03 3.87 -20.14
C SER A 185 -12.14 5.40 -20.33
N GLY A 186 -11.33 6.05 -21.20
CA GLY A 186 -11.41 7.50 -21.43
C GLY A 186 -10.52 8.03 -22.57
N GLY A 187 -11.11 8.22 -23.76
CA GLY A 187 -10.37 8.48 -25.02
C GLY A 187 -9.64 9.83 -25.14
N ASP A 188 -10.06 10.88 -24.44
CA ASP A 188 -9.45 12.23 -24.57
C ASP A 188 -8.28 12.48 -23.59
N ALA A 189 -8.25 11.76 -22.46
CA ALA A 189 -7.22 11.93 -21.42
C ALA A 189 -5.86 11.39 -21.87
N VAL A 190 -5.84 10.27 -22.60
CA VAL A 190 -4.61 9.63 -23.09
C VAL A 190 -3.87 10.52 -24.09
N ASP A 191 -4.58 11.09 -25.06
CA ASP A 191 -3.95 11.95 -26.06
C ASP A 191 -3.47 13.28 -25.46
N THR A 192 -4.16 13.77 -24.42
CA THR A 192 -3.74 14.94 -23.64
C THR A 192 -2.45 14.63 -22.86
N LEU A 193 -2.42 13.52 -22.11
CA LEU A 193 -1.22 13.08 -21.38
C LEU A 193 -0.03 12.85 -22.32
N ARG A 194 -0.25 12.21 -23.47
CA ARG A 194 0.81 12.00 -24.48
C ARG A 194 1.43 13.30 -24.96
N ARG A 195 0.60 14.32 -25.25
CA ARG A 195 1.09 15.62 -25.74
C ARG A 195 1.81 16.41 -24.66
N LEU A 196 1.37 16.29 -23.40
CA LEU A 196 1.92 17.05 -22.28
C LEU A 196 3.22 16.44 -21.74
N LEU A 197 3.29 15.12 -21.64
CA LEU A 197 4.47 14.44 -21.11
C LEU A 197 5.59 14.36 -22.17
N GLY A 198 5.25 14.24 -23.45
CA GLY A 198 6.25 13.99 -24.50
C GLY A 198 6.94 12.64 -24.31
N GLU A 199 8.22 12.54 -24.66
CA GLU A 199 9.01 11.35 -24.35
C GLU A 199 9.56 11.45 -22.92
N ILE A 200 9.12 10.54 -22.05
CA ILE A 200 9.56 10.46 -20.65
C ILE A 200 10.14 9.09 -20.32
N TRP A 201 11.03 9.09 -19.34
CA TRP A 201 11.33 7.93 -18.52
C TRP A 201 10.62 8.07 -17.18
N VAL A 202 10.19 6.96 -16.60
CA VAL A 202 9.79 6.92 -15.19
C VAL A 202 10.74 5.99 -14.47
N VAL A 203 11.49 6.53 -13.51
CA VAL A 203 12.35 5.75 -12.63
C VAL A 203 11.56 5.43 -11.37
N TRP A 204 11.29 4.15 -11.17
CA TRP A 204 10.53 3.65 -10.04
C TRP A 204 11.47 3.17 -8.94
N TYR A 205 11.12 3.50 -7.70
CA TYR A 205 11.75 2.98 -6.49
C TYR A 205 10.65 2.38 -5.63
N TYR A 206 10.72 1.07 -5.43
CA TYR A 206 9.76 0.28 -4.66
C TYR A 206 10.34 -0.09 -3.31
N PHE A 207 9.55 0.13 -2.27
CA PHE A 207 9.89 -0.12 -0.89
C PHE A 207 8.90 -1.13 -0.33
N PHE A 208 9.41 -2.17 0.32
CA PHE A 208 8.59 -3.14 1.02
C PHE A 208 8.83 -3.04 2.52
N TYR A 209 7.79 -2.78 3.28
CA TYR A 209 7.79 -2.76 4.72
C TYR A 209 7.24 -4.09 5.24
N PRO A 210 7.82 -4.69 6.29
CA PRO A 210 7.36 -5.98 6.80
C PRO A 210 5.98 -5.89 7.47
N ALA A 211 5.58 -4.71 7.93
CA ALA A 211 4.30 -4.49 8.59
C ALA A 211 3.82 -3.04 8.40
N HIS A 212 2.50 -2.87 8.53
CA HIS A 212 1.79 -1.60 8.48
C HIS A 212 1.00 -1.41 9.78
N GLU A 213 1.20 -0.28 10.45
CA GLU A 213 0.49 0.08 11.70
C GLU A 213 -0.65 1.06 11.41
N GLY A 214 -1.77 0.50 10.99
CA GLY A 214 -3.00 1.22 10.73
C GLY A 214 -3.87 1.31 11.98
N THR A 215 -3.56 2.27 12.85
CA THR A 215 -4.41 2.56 14.01
C THR A 215 -5.41 3.67 13.66
N LEU A 216 -6.69 3.46 14.02
CA LEU A 216 -7.68 4.54 14.02
C LEU A 216 -7.82 5.08 15.43
N ARG A 217 -7.49 6.36 15.60
CA ARG A 217 -7.75 7.07 16.86
C ARG A 217 -9.26 7.08 17.13
N ARG A 218 -9.65 6.96 18.41
CA ARG A 218 -11.04 6.83 18.91
C ARG A 218 -11.68 5.47 18.70
N CYS A 219 -10.99 4.54 18.04
CA CYS A 219 -11.39 3.14 17.93
C CYS A 219 -10.64 2.25 18.93
N GLU A 220 -10.01 2.81 19.97
CA GLU A 220 -9.16 2.05 20.91
C GLU A 220 -9.96 1.01 21.72
N PHE A 221 -11.28 1.19 21.82
CA PHE A 221 -12.19 0.25 22.48
C PHE A 221 -12.71 -0.87 21.55
N PHE A 222 -12.38 -0.81 20.26
CA PHE A 222 -12.81 -1.75 19.24
C PHE A 222 -11.59 -2.48 18.65
N LEU A 223 -11.75 -3.78 18.33
CA LEU A 223 -10.74 -4.64 17.71
C LEU A 223 -9.31 -4.45 18.28
N ASP A 224 -9.10 -4.96 19.50
CA ASP A 224 -7.80 -5.03 20.20
C ASP A 224 -6.96 -3.73 20.20
N GLY A 225 -7.59 -2.57 20.42
CA GLY A 225 -6.87 -1.30 20.59
C GLY A 225 -6.85 -0.40 19.35
N GLY A 226 -7.75 -0.63 18.39
CA GLY A 226 -7.88 0.23 17.20
C GLY A 226 -6.99 -0.18 16.03
N HIS A 227 -6.48 -1.43 15.99
CA HIS A 227 -5.68 -2.02 14.90
C HIS A 227 -6.52 -2.37 13.66
N VAL A 228 -7.36 -1.45 13.24
CA VAL A 228 -8.43 -1.71 12.26
C VAL A 228 -7.95 -1.69 10.81
N SER A 229 -6.72 -1.24 10.53
CA SER A 229 -6.10 -1.32 9.21
C SER A 229 -4.65 -1.81 9.26
N SER A 230 -4.25 -2.42 10.38
CA SER A 230 -2.93 -3.05 10.54
C SER A 230 -2.81 -4.30 9.69
N THR A 231 -1.73 -4.39 8.91
CA THR A 231 -1.48 -5.51 7.99
C THR A 231 -0.03 -5.98 8.06
N GLU A 232 0.21 -7.26 7.83
CA GLU A 232 1.54 -7.73 7.44
C GLU A 232 1.84 -7.31 6.01
N GLY A 233 3.09 -6.97 5.72
CA GLY A 233 3.56 -6.63 4.38
C GLY A 233 2.95 -5.35 3.81
N ASP A 234 3.79 -4.42 3.38
CA ASP A 234 3.31 -3.19 2.79
C ASP A 234 4.21 -2.66 1.68
N TRP A 235 3.61 -2.34 0.53
CA TRP A 235 4.32 -1.84 -0.63
C TRP A 235 4.09 -0.34 -0.81
N HIS A 236 5.18 0.37 -1.04
CA HIS A 236 5.20 1.78 -1.38
C HIS A 236 6.14 2.05 -2.56
N ALA A 237 5.95 3.18 -3.22
CA ALA A 237 6.74 3.57 -4.37
C ALA A 237 6.98 5.08 -4.44
N ILE A 238 8.15 5.44 -4.98
CA ILE A 238 8.45 6.79 -5.48
C ILE A 238 8.68 6.67 -6.98
N ALA A 239 8.01 7.53 -7.75
CA ALA A 239 8.17 7.63 -9.19
C ALA A 239 8.83 8.95 -9.57
N VAL A 240 10.00 8.90 -10.22
CA VAL A 240 10.66 10.10 -10.74
C VAL A 240 10.39 10.19 -12.23
N VAL A 241 9.61 11.20 -12.65
CA VAL A 241 9.24 11.41 -14.04
C VAL A 241 10.29 12.31 -14.69
N VAL A 242 11.06 11.75 -15.62
CA VAL A 242 12.22 12.38 -16.23
C VAL A 242 11.97 12.63 -17.71
N PRO A 243 12.00 13.89 -18.19
CA PRO A 243 11.97 14.17 -19.61
C PRO A 243 13.16 13.52 -20.32
N ARG A 244 12.91 12.81 -21.42
CA ARG A 244 13.98 12.23 -22.22
C ARG A 244 14.69 13.35 -23.01
N PRO A 245 15.98 13.61 -22.75
CA PRO A 245 16.70 14.67 -23.44
C PRO A 245 17.02 14.25 -24.87
N LEU A 246 17.20 15.24 -25.76
CA LEU A 246 17.65 15.00 -27.14
C LEU A 246 19.05 14.40 -27.21
N THR A 247 19.92 14.78 -26.26
CA THR A 247 21.26 14.22 -26.09
C THR A 247 21.29 13.46 -24.78
N LEU A 248 21.65 12.18 -24.84
CA LEU A 248 21.53 11.29 -23.68
C LEU A 248 22.70 11.52 -22.71
N PRO A 249 22.49 11.30 -21.39
CA PRO A 249 23.54 11.52 -20.37
C PRO A 249 24.80 10.67 -20.60
N TRP A 250 24.67 9.51 -21.24
CA TRP A 250 25.76 8.57 -21.51
C TRP A 250 26.41 8.72 -22.90
N GLU A 251 25.96 9.66 -23.73
CA GLU A 251 26.55 9.87 -25.07
C GLU A 251 27.88 10.63 -25.03
N ALA A 252 28.13 11.44 -23.99
CA ALA A 252 29.40 12.14 -23.81
C ALA A 252 29.73 12.30 -22.31
N PRO A 253 31.01 12.13 -21.91
CA PRO A 253 31.43 12.40 -20.55
C PRO A 253 31.09 13.83 -20.12
N GLY A 254 30.41 13.97 -18.98
CA GLY A 254 30.01 15.27 -18.43
C GLY A 254 28.65 15.79 -18.91
N ASN A 255 27.92 15.06 -19.75
CA ASN A 255 26.51 15.38 -20.00
C ASN A 255 25.72 15.22 -18.69
N PRO A 256 25.03 16.27 -18.22
CA PRO A 256 24.25 16.18 -17.00
C PRO A 256 22.99 15.32 -17.23
N PHE A 257 22.59 14.63 -16.17
CA PHE A 257 21.22 14.11 -16.10
C PHE A 257 20.23 15.30 -16.06
N PRO A 258 19.12 15.23 -16.81
CA PRO A 258 18.13 16.31 -16.81
C PRO A 258 17.43 16.42 -15.45
N ASP A 259 16.96 17.61 -15.12
CA ASP A 259 16.01 17.77 -14.01
C ASP A 259 14.72 16.98 -14.35
N PRO A 260 14.19 16.18 -13.40
CA PRO A 260 12.85 15.62 -13.50
C PRO A 260 11.78 16.69 -13.76
N SER A 261 10.64 16.29 -14.32
CA SER A 261 9.46 17.16 -14.42
C SER A 261 8.58 17.03 -13.18
N HIS A 262 8.42 15.81 -12.67
CA HIS A 262 7.55 15.49 -11.55
C HIS A 262 8.12 14.38 -10.67
N VAL A 263 7.61 14.31 -9.45
CA VAL A 263 7.79 13.18 -8.54
C VAL A 263 6.43 12.74 -8.04
N GLY A 264 6.15 11.44 -8.14
CA GLY A 264 5.02 10.79 -7.52
C GLY A 264 5.45 10.13 -6.21
N TYR A 265 4.64 10.29 -5.17
CA TYR A 265 4.84 9.69 -3.86
C TYR A 265 3.63 8.82 -3.52
N SER A 266 3.84 7.52 -3.31
CA SER A 266 2.73 6.64 -2.96
C SER A 266 2.20 6.93 -1.57
N ALA A 267 0.90 6.73 -1.42
CA ALA A 267 0.25 6.69 -0.13
C ALA A 267 -0.85 5.62 -0.14
N ARG A 268 -1.01 4.96 1.00
CA ARG A 268 -2.19 4.16 1.32
C ARG A 268 -3.35 5.12 1.52
N LEU A 269 -4.39 4.93 0.72
CA LEU A 269 -5.61 5.70 0.84
C LEU A 269 -6.43 5.20 2.03
N ARG A 270 -7.04 6.12 2.78
CA ARG A 270 -8.08 5.79 3.76
C ARG A 270 -9.45 5.97 3.13
N GLY A 271 -10.37 5.06 3.39
CA GLY A 271 -11.75 5.11 2.92
C GLY A 271 -12.07 4.20 1.73
N VAL A 272 -13.32 3.74 1.70
CA VAL A 272 -13.87 2.88 0.65
C VAL A 272 -14.17 3.68 -0.62
N SER A 273 -13.37 3.51 -1.67
CA SER A 273 -13.79 3.88 -3.02
C SER A 273 -14.26 2.65 -3.79
N LYS A 274 -15.54 2.29 -3.61
CA LYS A 274 -16.21 1.30 -4.48
C LYS A 274 -16.35 1.76 -5.94
N TYR A 275 -15.93 2.98 -6.24
CA TYR A 275 -16.01 3.61 -7.56
C TYR A 275 -14.67 3.59 -8.30
N LEU A 276 -13.58 3.22 -7.63
CA LEU A 276 -12.31 2.89 -8.26
C LEU A 276 -12.24 1.38 -8.52
N THR A 277 -11.44 0.98 -9.50
CA THR A 277 -11.13 -0.45 -9.67
C THR A 277 -10.57 -1.01 -8.36
N PRO A 278 -10.82 -2.29 -8.00
CA PRO A 278 -10.30 -2.89 -6.77
C PRO A 278 -8.81 -2.63 -6.54
N ASP A 279 -8.01 -2.57 -7.61
CA ASP A 279 -6.57 -2.33 -7.59
C ASP A 279 -6.16 -0.88 -7.22
N LEU A 280 -7.09 0.08 -7.26
CA LEU A 280 -6.90 1.50 -6.91
C LEU A 280 -7.64 1.90 -5.63
N ALA A 281 -8.40 0.98 -5.02
CA ALA A 281 -9.26 1.29 -3.89
C ALA A 281 -8.47 1.71 -2.63
N THR A 282 -7.20 1.31 -2.50
CA THR A 282 -6.41 1.48 -1.26
C THR A 282 -5.03 2.12 -1.47
N THR A 283 -4.66 2.51 -2.69
CA THR A 283 -3.35 3.14 -2.98
C THR A 283 -3.47 4.24 -4.03
N GLY A 284 -2.90 5.41 -3.74
CA GLY A 284 -2.81 6.57 -4.64
C GLY A 284 -1.38 7.10 -4.77
N MET A 285 -1.16 8.10 -5.63
CA MET A 285 0.13 8.76 -5.80
C MET A 285 0.04 10.28 -5.78
N PHE A 286 0.57 10.90 -4.73
CA PHE A 286 0.68 12.35 -4.69
C PHE A 286 1.76 12.84 -5.65
N ILE A 287 1.37 13.63 -6.64
CA ILE A 287 2.31 14.19 -7.59
C ILE A 287 2.67 15.63 -7.21
N ARG A 288 3.96 15.94 -7.37
CA ARG A 288 4.50 17.30 -7.28
C ARG A 288 5.35 17.60 -8.50
N GLU A 289 5.27 18.84 -8.97
CA GLU A 289 6.26 19.35 -9.91
C GLU A 289 7.65 19.36 -9.27
N TRP A 290 8.67 19.02 -10.04
CA TRP A 290 10.04 18.92 -9.55
C TRP A 290 10.57 20.22 -8.92
N LYS A 291 10.13 21.37 -9.43
CA LYS A 291 10.50 22.68 -8.91
C LYS A 291 9.98 22.92 -7.48
N ASP A 292 8.90 22.26 -7.09
CA ASP A 292 8.23 22.39 -5.79
C ASP A 292 8.49 21.19 -4.87
N ALA A 293 9.18 20.15 -5.38
CA ALA A 293 9.55 18.97 -4.62
C ALA A 293 10.70 19.27 -3.65
N SER A 294 10.64 18.69 -2.44
CA SER A 294 11.76 18.65 -1.52
C SER A 294 12.86 17.74 -2.10
N ARG A 295 14.09 18.25 -2.25
CA ARG A 295 15.17 17.52 -2.95
C ARG A 295 16.59 17.91 -2.53
N LEU A 296 17.54 17.03 -2.86
CA LEU A 296 18.99 17.22 -2.78
C LEU A 296 19.61 17.01 -4.15
N GLY A 297 19.86 18.08 -4.90
CA GLY A 297 20.27 17.95 -6.30
C GLY A 297 19.20 17.23 -7.12
N LEU A 298 19.52 16.03 -7.61
CA LEU A 298 18.63 15.15 -8.38
C LEU A 298 17.90 14.10 -7.52
N HIS A 299 18.12 14.11 -6.21
CA HIS A 299 17.56 13.12 -5.29
C HIS A 299 16.29 13.67 -4.62
N PRO A 300 15.09 13.15 -4.93
CA PRO A 300 13.88 13.55 -4.22
C PRO A 300 13.95 13.14 -2.76
N ARG A 301 13.37 13.96 -1.89
CA ARG A 301 13.13 13.63 -0.48
C ARG A 301 11.68 13.18 -0.33
N ALA A 302 11.49 12.11 0.42
CA ALA A 302 10.18 11.68 0.90
C ALA A 302 10.19 11.61 2.43
N PHE A 303 9.17 12.20 3.04
CA PHE A 303 8.96 12.19 4.47
C PHE A 303 7.94 11.10 4.80
N VAL A 304 8.40 10.04 5.46
CA VAL A 304 7.63 8.82 5.70
C VAL A 304 6.86 8.95 7.00
N ALA A 305 5.53 8.94 6.92
CA ALA A 305 4.65 9.07 8.06
C ALA A 305 4.64 7.82 8.94
N LYS A 306 4.43 8.04 10.25
CA LYS A 306 4.36 6.97 11.24
C LYS A 306 3.24 5.96 10.94
N GLY A 307 3.57 4.68 10.97
CA GLY A 307 2.70 3.51 10.87
C GLY A 307 2.16 3.22 9.48
N TYR A 308 1.71 4.27 8.77
CA TYR A 308 1.12 4.15 7.44
C TYR A 308 2.15 4.03 6.32
N HIS A 309 3.40 4.45 6.58
CA HIS A 309 4.50 4.57 5.62
C HIS A 309 4.21 5.47 4.42
N ASN A 310 3.19 6.32 4.52
CA ASN A 310 2.82 7.24 3.45
C ASN A 310 3.99 8.19 3.16
N ASN A 311 4.32 8.30 1.87
CA ASN A 311 5.42 9.14 1.42
C ASN A 311 4.89 10.54 1.15
N HIS A 312 5.38 11.52 1.91
CA HIS A 312 4.98 12.90 1.73
C HIS A 312 6.10 13.73 1.09
N PRO A 313 5.74 14.72 0.24
CA PRO A 313 6.72 15.59 -0.41
C PRO A 313 7.30 16.66 0.51
N GLN A 314 6.67 16.91 1.66
CA GLN A 314 7.03 17.96 2.63
C GLN A 314 6.98 17.40 4.06
N PRO A 315 7.79 17.95 4.99
CA PRO A 315 7.75 17.58 6.40
C PRO A 315 6.54 18.18 7.10
N GLY A 316 6.28 17.70 8.32
CA GLY A 316 5.21 18.18 9.18
C GLY A 316 3.85 17.62 8.78
N SER A 317 2.84 17.99 9.55
CA SER A 317 1.49 17.45 9.40
C SER A 317 0.96 17.54 7.97
N GLN A 318 0.48 16.41 7.46
CA GLN A 318 -0.12 16.30 6.13
C GLN A 318 -1.57 15.85 6.27
N PRO A 319 -2.47 16.36 5.40
CA PRO A 319 -3.80 15.78 5.32
C PRO A 319 -3.66 14.30 4.97
N PRO A 320 -4.46 13.42 5.60
CA PRO A 320 -4.44 12.00 5.27
C PRO A 320 -4.75 11.83 3.78
N ALA A 321 -4.20 10.75 3.21
CA ALA A 321 -4.45 10.41 1.83
C ALA A 321 -5.89 9.92 1.65
N ASN A 322 -6.83 10.86 1.58
CA ASN A 322 -8.26 10.55 1.49
C ASN A 322 -8.77 10.80 0.08
N PHE A 323 -9.71 9.97 -0.36
CA PHE A 323 -10.57 10.32 -1.49
C PHE A 323 -11.57 11.39 -0.99
N GLU A 324 -11.31 12.67 -1.32
CA GLU A 324 -12.12 13.85 -0.92
C GLU A 324 -13.59 13.83 -1.36
N LEU A 325 -14.13 12.72 -1.88
CA LEU A 325 -15.50 12.68 -2.39
C LEU A 325 -16.55 12.81 -1.27
N LEU A 326 -16.20 12.52 -0.01
CA LEU A 326 -17.15 12.49 1.12
C LEU A 326 -16.71 13.25 2.39
N GLY A 327 -15.51 13.84 2.42
CA GLY A 327 -15.05 14.64 3.57
C GLY A 327 -14.90 13.92 4.92
N VAL A 328 -15.31 12.65 5.03
CA VAL A 328 -15.10 11.77 6.18
C VAL A 328 -14.89 10.33 5.66
N PRO A 329 -13.82 9.62 6.03
CA PRO A 329 -13.61 8.21 5.68
C PRO A 329 -14.70 7.33 6.31
N VAL A 330 -15.39 6.52 5.51
CA VAL A 330 -16.47 5.61 5.99
C VAL A 330 -15.95 4.60 7.03
N GLU A 331 -14.68 4.26 6.97
CA GLU A 331 -13.98 3.37 7.91
C GLU A 331 -13.89 3.96 9.32
N GLU A 332 -13.79 5.29 9.43
CA GLU A 332 -13.74 6.02 10.70
C GLU A 332 -15.13 6.13 11.34
N LEU A 333 -16.20 6.11 10.54
CA LEU A 333 -17.57 6.11 11.05
C LEU A 333 -17.96 4.76 11.70
N GLY A 334 -17.30 3.67 11.30
CA GLY A 334 -17.61 2.32 11.77
C GLY A 334 -16.51 1.62 12.56
N CYS A 335 -15.33 2.21 12.75
CA CYS A 335 -14.17 1.52 13.33
C CYS A 335 -13.85 0.16 12.67
N GLY A 336 -14.05 0.05 11.35
CA GLY A 336 -13.90 -1.21 10.63
C GLY A 336 -14.96 -2.28 10.97
N LEU A 337 -16.06 -1.94 11.62
CA LEU A 337 -17.19 -2.84 11.91
C LEU A 337 -18.26 -2.83 10.81
N LEU A 338 -18.29 -1.80 9.98
CA LEU A 338 -19.28 -1.65 8.91
C LEU A 338 -18.69 -2.22 7.61
N GLU A 339 -19.30 -3.30 7.12
CA GLU A 339 -18.79 -4.10 5.99
C GLU A 339 -19.14 -3.50 4.62
N SER A 340 -20.16 -2.64 4.54
CA SER A 340 -20.52 -1.92 3.32
C SER A 340 -21.44 -0.72 3.56
N LEU A 341 -21.50 0.20 2.60
CA LEU A 341 -22.52 1.27 2.57
C LEU A 341 -23.97 0.75 2.50
N GLN A 342 -24.19 -0.53 2.16
CA GLN A 342 -25.50 -1.18 2.22
C GLN A 342 -25.83 -1.63 3.63
N ASP A 343 -24.86 -2.15 4.38
CA ASP A 343 -25.04 -2.49 5.80
C ASP A 343 -25.26 -1.20 6.60
N VAL A 344 -24.52 -0.14 6.27
CA VAL A 344 -24.82 1.20 6.79
C VAL A 344 -26.23 1.64 6.39
N LYS A 345 -26.74 1.30 5.20
CA LYS A 345 -28.09 1.67 4.78
C LYS A 345 -29.15 0.87 5.53
N GLU A 346 -28.97 -0.42 5.72
CA GLU A 346 -29.90 -1.31 6.44
C GLU A 346 -29.89 -1.01 7.93
N ASP A 347 -28.73 -0.86 8.56
CA ASP A 347 -28.60 -0.44 9.97
C ASP A 347 -29.17 0.96 10.19
N VAL A 348 -29.10 1.83 9.18
CA VAL A 348 -29.70 3.17 9.24
C VAL A 348 -31.20 3.12 8.98
N GLU A 349 -31.69 2.27 8.10
CA GLU A 349 -33.13 2.07 7.91
C GLU A 349 -33.75 1.48 9.18
N ASP A 350 -33.10 0.50 9.82
CA ASP A 350 -33.50 -0.07 11.10
C ASP A 350 -33.37 0.93 12.25
N PHE A 351 -32.27 1.71 12.32
CA PHE A 351 -32.12 2.78 13.30
C PHE A 351 -33.14 3.91 13.10
N ILE A 352 -33.50 4.25 11.84
CA ILE A 352 -34.55 5.22 11.51
C ILE A 352 -35.94 4.69 11.88
N ASP A 353 -36.21 3.40 11.68
CA ASP A 353 -37.48 2.77 12.07
C ASP A 353 -37.60 2.69 13.61
N ASP A 354 -36.53 2.31 14.33
CA ASP A 354 -36.46 2.34 15.79
C ASP A 354 -36.53 3.78 16.35
N LEU A 355 -35.96 4.76 15.65
CA LEU A 355 -36.15 6.18 15.95
C LEU A 355 -37.54 6.66 15.59
N GLY A 356 -38.23 6.08 14.61
CA GLY A 356 -39.62 6.38 14.27
C GLY A 356 -40.55 6.14 15.45
N ASP A 357 -40.27 5.08 16.22
CA ASP A 357 -40.96 4.75 17.46
C ASP A 357 -40.55 5.67 18.63
N PHE A 358 -39.35 6.26 18.59
CA PHE A 358 -38.87 7.26 19.57
C PHE A 358 -39.26 8.71 19.20
N ALA A 359 -39.58 8.98 17.93
CA ALA A 359 -39.73 10.30 17.33
C ALA A 359 -41.18 10.82 17.30
N GLU A 360 -41.97 10.52 18.34
CA GLU A 360 -43.09 11.40 18.71
C GLU A 360 -42.57 12.70 19.40
N GLY A 361 -41.24 12.82 19.65
CA GLY A 361 -40.65 13.94 20.39
C GLY A 361 -39.44 14.71 19.78
N ALA A 362 -38.74 14.22 18.76
CA ALA A 362 -37.45 14.80 18.33
C ALA A 362 -37.40 15.19 16.83
N GLY A 363 -38.04 16.32 16.48
CA GLY A 363 -38.29 16.73 15.09
C GLY A 363 -37.18 17.46 14.31
N ILE A 364 -35.90 17.43 14.74
CA ILE A 364 -34.85 18.26 14.13
C ILE A 364 -33.85 17.45 13.27
N THR A 365 -33.54 16.20 13.66
CA THR A 365 -32.49 15.38 13.01
C THR A 365 -32.93 14.84 11.64
N ILE A 366 -34.21 14.50 11.48
CA ILE A 366 -34.79 13.92 10.25
C ILE A 366 -34.77 14.93 9.07
N ALA A 367 -34.93 16.22 9.36
CA ALA A 367 -35.09 17.25 8.32
C ALA A 367 -33.80 17.50 7.51
N LYS A 368 -32.62 17.32 8.12
CA LYS A 368 -31.33 17.58 7.46
C LYS A 368 -30.92 16.45 6.52
N ALA A 369 -31.21 15.20 6.88
CA ALA A 369 -30.97 14.04 6.02
C ALA A 369 -31.81 14.10 4.72
N VAL A 370 -33.07 14.53 4.83
CA VAL A 370 -33.98 14.68 3.68
C VAL A 370 -33.62 15.89 2.81
N ALA A 371 -33.11 16.98 3.40
CA ALA A 371 -32.67 18.17 2.66
C ALA A 371 -31.41 17.91 1.81
N GLY A 372 -30.47 17.08 2.29
CA GLY A 372 -29.29 16.68 1.52
C GLY A 372 -29.63 15.87 0.26
N ALA A 373 -30.57 14.92 0.37
CA ALA A 373 -30.98 14.03 -0.73
C ALA A 373 -31.63 14.76 -1.92
N SER A 374 -32.18 15.96 -1.71
CA SER A 374 -32.95 16.68 -2.73
C SER A 374 -32.13 17.63 -3.62
N ILE A 375 -30.88 17.98 -3.23
CA ILE A 375 -30.03 18.91 -3.99
C ILE A 375 -29.31 18.20 -5.16
N GLY A 376 -29.19 16.88 -5.12
CA GLY A 376 -28.39 16.10 -6.08
C GLY A 376 -29.10 15.55 -7.34
N ALA A 377 -30.39 15.87 -7.56
CA ALA A 377 -31.19 15.24 -8.62
C ALA A 377 -30.81 15.65 -10.07
N GLY A 378 -29.86 16.57 -10.27
CA GLY A 378 -29.49 17.11 -11.59
C GLY A 378 -28.43 16.31 -12.38
N PHE A 379 -27.69 15.40 -11.74
CA PHE A 379 -26.64 14.59 -12.39
C PHE A 379 -26.97 13.11 -12.28
N LEU A 380 -27.56 12.53 -13.34
CA LEU A 380 -27.64 11.08 -13.64
C LEU A 380 -27.86 10.13 -12.44
N GLY A 381 -28.75 10.48 -11.49
CA GLY A 381 -29.06 9.63 -10.33
C GLY A 381 -27.96 9.54 -9.24
N ILE A 382 -26.82 10.19 -9.44
CA ILE A 382 -25.63 10.14 -8.56
C ILE A 382 -25.82 10.97 -7.29
N GLY A 383 -26.55 12.08 -7.36
CA GLY A 383 -26.59 13.03 -6.24
C GLY A 383 -27.56 12.70 -5.10
N ALA A 384 -28.56 11.84 -5.30
CA ALA A 384 -29.50 11.48 -4.24
C ALA A 384 -28.86 10.57 -3.17
N ALA A 385 -27.98 9.64 -3.58
CA ALA A 385 -27.22 8.79 -2.67
C ALA A 385 -26.14 9.58 -1.90
N LEU A 386 -25.48 10.54 -2.56
CA LEU A 386 -24.50 11.44 -1.94
C LEU A 386 -25.13 12.32 -0.85
N GLY A 387 -26.35 12.81 -1.08
CA GLY A 387 -27.07 13.64 -0.11
C GLY A 387 -27.50 12.88 1.15
N ALA A 388 -27.83 11.60 1.02
CA ALA A 388 -28.23 10.75 2.14
C ALA A 388 -27.04 10.39 3.07
N ALA A 389 -25.87 10.08 2.48
CA ALA A 389 -24.67 9.76 3.26
C ALA A 389 -24.11 10.96 4.05
N ALA A 390 -24.10 12.15 3.45
CA ALA A 390 -23.75 13.39 4.17
C ALA A 390 -24.75 13.73 5.28
N GLY A 391 -26.05 13.47 5.03
CA GLY A 391 -27.12 13.59 6.02
C GLY A 391 -26.96 12.64 7.21
N LEU A 392 -26.48 11.42 6.95
CA LEU A 392 -26.21 10.42 7.97
C LEU A 392 -24.98 10.78 8.82
N ALA A 393 -23.86 11.18 8.21
CA ALA A 393 -22.67 11.61 8.94
C ALA A 393 -22.98 12.80 9.86
N ALA A 394 -23.78 13.76 9.37
CA ALA A 394 -24.28 14.86 10.18
C ALA A 394 -25.25 14.40 11.29
N GLY A 395 -26.09 13.38 11.01
CA GLY A 395 -27.03 12.80 11.97
C GLY A 395 -26.35 11.98 13.08
N ILE A 396 -25.31 11.20 12.76
CA ILE A 396 -24.48 10.46 13.73
C ILE A 396 -23.67 11.45 14.57
N ALA A 397 -23.08 12.47 13.94
CA ALA A 397 -22.41 13.55 14.66
C ALA A 397 -23.38 14.31 15.60
N GLU A 398 -24.62 14.56 15.19
CA GLU A 398 -25.66 15.16 16.05
C GLU A 398 -26.16 14.20 17.15
N ALA A 399 -26.28 12.89 16.88
CA ALA A 399 -26.69 11.88 17.85
C ALA A 399 -25.63 11.68 18.94
N LEU A 400 -24.35 11.68 18.56
CA LEU A 400 -23.21 11.70 19.48
C LEU A 400 -23.09 13.06 20.22
N ALA A 401 -23.54 14.16 19.60
CA ALA A 401 -23.60 15.47 20.26
C ALA A 401 -24.72 15.61 21.31
N GLY A 402 -25.66 14.66 21.39
CA GLY A 402 -26.81 14.68 22.31
C GLY A 402 -26.53 14.27 23.76
N SER A 403 -25.30 13.89 24.11
CA SER A 403 -24.94 13.49 25.49
C SER A 403 -24.07 14.56 26.18
N ASP A 404 -24.60 15.17 27.25
CA ASP A 404 -23.97 16.25 28.04
C ASP A 404 -22.72 15.80 28.84
N ASP A 405 -21.58 15.59 28.18
CA ASP A 405 -20.27 15.52 28.87
C ASP A 405 -19.27 16.56 28.34
N ASP A 406 -18.51 17.14 29.28
CA ASP A 406 -17.64 18.33 29.14
C ASP A 406 -16.19 17.97 28.71
N ASP A 407 -15.93 16.69 28.38
CA ASP A 407 -14.62 16.15 27.96
C ASP A 407 -14.56 15.84 26.43
N ARG A 408 -15.38 16.54 25.64
CA ARG A 408 -15.50 16.26 24.19
C ARG A 408 -14.36 16.90 23.37
N PRO A 409 -13.74 16.14 22.45
CA PRO A 409 -12.81 16.71 21.51
C PRO A 409 -13.56 17.56 20.46
N THR A 410 -13.11 18.80 20.32
CA THR A 410 -13.53 19.80 19.34
C THR A 410 -13.31 19.32 17.88
N PRO A 411 -13.98 19.93 16.89
CA PRO A 411 -13.68 19.70 15.48
C PRO A 411 -12.21 19.91 15.09
N GLU A 412 -11.50 20.81 15.76
CA GLU A 412 -10.05 21.00 15.59
C GLU A 412 -9.24 19.84 16.21
N GLU A 413 -9.69 19.27 17.32
CA GLU A 413 -9.13 18.03 17.91
C GLU A 413 -9.53 16.75 17.14
N ILE A 414 -10.57 16.81 16.31
CA ILE A 414 -10.91 15.78 15.31
C ILE A 414 -9.96 15.89 14.13
N ALA A 415 -9.86 17.07 13.51
CA ALA A 415 -8.97 17.31 12.37
C ALA A 415 -7.49 17.06 12.72
N ALA A 416 -7.03 17.47 13.90
CA ALA A 416 -5.67 17.18 14.37
C ALA A 416 -5.44 15.69 14.74
N ALA A 417 -6.50 14.91 14.95
CA ALA A 417 -6.42 13.46 15.14
C ALA A 417 -6.40 12.69 13.81
N GLU A 418 -6.88 13.31 12.72
CA GLU A 418 -6.92 12.77 11.36
C GLU A 418 -5.59 12.96 10.59
N GLU A 419 -4.73 13.86 11.05
CA GLU A 419 -3.48 14.21 10.39
C GLU A 419 -2.47 13.04 10.34
N GLU A 420 -1.90 12.81 9.17
CA GLU A 420 -0.76 11.92 9.03
C GLU A 420 0.50 12.65 9.52
N HIS A 421 1.14 12.06 10.53
CA HIS A 421 2.28 12.67 11.19
C HIS A 421 3.55 12.31 10.41
N ALA A 422 3.74 12.97 9.27
CA ALA A 422 5.05 12.98 8.62
C ALA A 422 6.08 13.66 9.55
N PRO A 423 7.36 13.30 9.49
CA PRO A 423 8.39 13.88 10.36
C PRO A 423 8.38 15.41 10.30
N ASP A 424 8.41 16.04 11.47
CA ASP A 424 8.48 17.49 11.61
C ASP A 424 9.88 17.94 12.05
N ARG A 425 10.27 19.15 11.62
CA ARG A 425 11.53 19.79 12.00
C ARG A 425 11.62 20.09 13.49
N GLU A 426 10.50 20.32 14.18
CA GLU A 426 10.52 20.61 15.63
C GLU A 426 10.67 19.33 16.47
N ALA A 427 10.00 18.24 16.06
CA ALA A 427 10.12 16.92 16.69
C ALA A 427 11.43 16.19 16.33
N GLY A 428 12.09 16.59 15.24
CA GLY A 428 13.28 15.95 14.70
C GLY A 428 12.93 14.79 13.77
N TYR A 429 13.97 14.20 13.17
CA TYR A 429 13.83 13.08 12.23
C TYR A 429 14.29 11.78 12.88
N GLY A 430 13.67 10.66 12.51
CA GLY A 430 14.08 9.33 12.93
C GLY A 430 15.28 8.83 12.13
N THR A 431 15.05 7.76 11.39
CA THR A 431 16.02 7.25 10.40
C THR A 431 16.01 8.14 9.15
N VAL A 432 17.18 8.37 8.54
CA VAL A 432 17.30 8.87 7.17
C VAL A 432 18.02 7.83 6.31
N LEU A 433 17.39 7.36 5.24
CA LEU A 433 18.01 6.46 4.26
C LEU A 433 18.38 7.24 3.01
N ALA A 434 19.67 7.21 2.64
CA ALA A 434 20.19 8.01 1.56
C ALA A 434 21.12 7.23 0.61
N PRO A 435 21.29 7.71 -0.65
CA PRO A 435 22.32 7.22 -1.55
C PRO A 435 23.73 7.32 -0.93
N GLU A 436 24.62 6.40 -1.29
CA GLU A 436 25.96 6.30 -0.70
C GLU A 436 26.75 7.62 -0.78
N GLY A 437 26.68 8.31 -1.92
CA GLY A 437 27.36 9.60 -2.12
C GLY A 437 26.74 10.78 -1.35
N LEU A 438 25.57 10.62 -0.75
CA LEU A 438 24.87 11.66 0.02
C LEU A 438 24.89 11.44 1.52
N ALA A 439 24.97 10.20 2.01
CA ALA A 439 24.84 9.91 3.43
C ALA A 439 25.84 10.70 4.30
N ASP A 440 27.12 10.75 3.91
CA ASP A 440 28.14 11.48 4.67
C ASP A 440 27.91 13.01 4.65
N PRO A 441 27.65 13.64 3.48
CA PRO A 441 27.23 15.05 3.46
C PRO A 441 26.05 15.37 4.38
N LEU A 442 25.05 14.50 4.46
CA LEU A 442 23.84 14.73 5.25
C LEU A 442 24.14 14.80 6.76
N THR A 443 25.09 14.00 7.25
CA THR A 443 25.53 14.07 8.67
C THR A 443 26.07 15.44 9.08
N GLN A 444 26.48 16.26 8.11
CA GLN A 444 27.04 17.58 8.35
C GLN A 444 25.99 18.70 8.26
N ILE A 445 24.74 18.39 7.90
CA ILE A 445 23.67 19.37 7.73
C ILE A 445 22.89 19.50 9.04
N PRO A 446 23.02 20.61 9.80
CA PRO A 446 22.38 20.75 11.11
C PRO A 446 20.84 20.75 11.08
N ARG A 447 20.24 21.00 9.90
CA ARG A 447 18.79 20.93 9.66
C ARG A 447 18.26 19.51 9.51
N GLU A 448 19.13 18.51 9.59
CA GLU A 448 18.82 17.10 9.51
C GLU A 448 19.26 16.42 10.81
N SER A 449 18.77 16.94 11.93
CA SER A 449 18.88 16.30 13.25
C SER A 449 18.04 15.02 13.24
N ALA A 450 18.58 14.02 12.56
CA ALA A 450 18.09 12.67 12.51
C ALA A 450 18.68 11.88 13.68
N THR A 451 17.90 10.96 14.25
CA THR A 451 18.41 9.97 15.21
C THR A 451 19.55 9.17 14.58
N GLU A 452 19.40 8.82 13.30
CA GLU A 452 20.44 8.13 12.54
C GLU A 452 20.33 8.39 11.04
N ILE A 453 21.48 8.38 10.36
CA ILE A 453 21.58 8.46 8.90
C ILE A 453 22.27 7.20 8.42
N ARG A 454 21.55 6.44 7.59
CA ARG A 454 22.00 5.17 7.02
C ARG A 454 22.01 5.24 5.50
N ARG A 455 22.82 4.36 4.90
CA ARG A 455 22.97 4.24 3.46
C ARG A 455 22.06 3.13 2.97
N TRP A 456 21.53 3.29 1.77
CA TRP A 456 20.95 2.14 1.06
C TRP A 456 21.98 1.01 0.92
N LEU A 457 21.57 -0.24 1.18
CA LEU A 457 22.47 -1.39 1.16
C LEU A 457 22.58 -2.11 -0.18
N GLY A 458 23.73 -2.74 -0.44
CA GLY A 458 24.02 -3.45 -1.69
C GLY A 458 24.34 -2.54 -2.89
N PRO A 459 24.89 -3.08 -3.98
CA PRO A 459 25.13 -2.30 -5.19
C PRO A 459 23.81 -2.01 -5.94
N PRO A 460 23.72 -0.91 -6.72
CA PRO A 460 22.55 -0.60 -7.54
C PRO A 460 22.12 -1.72 -8.48
N SER A 461 23.07 -2.51 -9.00
CA SER A 461 22.79 -3.69 -9.83
C SER A 461 21.98 -4.77 -9.13
N ALA A 462 22.11 -4.91 -7.80
CA ALA A 462 21.31 -5.85 -7.02
C ALA A 462 19.89 -5.35 -6.73
N ARG A 463 19.66 -4.04 -6.88
CA ARG A 463 18.36 -3.39 -6.66
C ARG A 463 17.53 -3.29 -7.94
N LEU A 464 18.16 -3.35 -9.11
CA LEU A 464 17.46 -3.38 -10.39
C LEU A 464 16.54 -4.60 -10.47
N ILE A 465 15.30 -4.36 -10.88
CA ILE A 465 14.33 -5.42 -11.14
C ILE A 465 14.68 -6.11 -12.45
N ASP A 466 14.83 -7.43 -12.38
CA ASP A 466 15.00 -8.30 -13.54
C ASP A 466 13.87 -9.32 -13.59
N TYR A 467 12.80 -8.96 -14.29
CA TYR A 467 11.64 -9.84 -14.50
C TYR A 467 11.98 -11.15 -15.25
N SER A 468 13.21 -11.37 -15.74
CA SER A 468 13.58 -12.64 -16.38
C SER A 468 14.04 -13.70 -15.38
N THR A 469 14.50 -13.26 -14.21
CA THR A 469 15.04 -14.12 -13.16
C THR A 469 14.26 -13.98 -11.84
N GLN A 470 13.61 -12.85 -11.60
CA GLN A 470 12.83 -12.56 -10.40
C GLN A 470 11.34 -12.84 -10.60
N LEU A 471 10.97 -14.12 -10.76
CA LEU A 471 9.57 -14.53 -10.99
C LEU A 471 8.63 -14.23 -9.80
N TRP A 472 9.18 -14.00 -8.62
CA TRP A 472 8.44 -13.58 -7.44
C TRP A 472 8.05 -12.11 -7.47
N TRP A 473 8.66 -11.31 -8.35
CA TRP A 473 8.21 -9.94 -8.55
C TRP A 473 6.76 -9.97 -9.05
N PRO A 474 5.90 -9.03 -8.62
CA PRO A 474 4.49 -9.02 -9.01
C PRO A 474 4.29 -9.02 -10.51
N SER A 475 3.18 -9.64 -10.94
CA SER A 475 2.89 -9.81 -12.37
C SER A 475 2.68 -8.47 -13.07
N ASN A 476 2.90 -8.47 -14.38
CA ASN A 476 2.54 -7.34 -15.24
C ASN A 476 1.94 -7.87 -16.55
N ASP A 477 1.46 -6.95 -17.40
CA ASP A 477 0.78 -7.26 -18.67
C ASP A 477 1.57 -8.19 -19.62
N VAL A 478 2.87 -8.38 -19.37
CA VAL A 478 3.80 -9.08 -20.27
C VAL A 478 4.41 -10.32 -19.64
N ARG A 479 4.43 -10.40 -18.30
CA ARG A 479 5.15 -11.44 -17.57
C ARG A 479 4.38 -11.87 -16.33
N PRO A 480 4.27 -13.19 -16.10
CA PRO A 480 3.72 -13.71 -14.87
C PRO A 480 4.65 -13.36 -13.69
N GLY A 481 4.04 -13.19 -12.53
CA GLY A 481 4.69 -12.82 -11.28
C GLY A 481 3.83 -13.24 -10.10
N PHE A 482 4.25 -12.93 -8.86
CA PHE A 482 3.43 -13.24 -7.69
C PHE A 482 2.19 -12.32 -7.62
N GLU A 483 1.00 -12.90 -7.73
CA GLU A 483 -0.31 -12.20 -7.72
C GLU A 483 -1.04 -12.30 -6.39
N GLY A 484 -0.44 -13.00 -5.41
CA GLY A 484 -1.00 -13.17 -4.09
C GLY A 484 -0.86 -11.93 -3.20
N ARG A 485 -1.45 -12.04 -2.01
CA ARG A 485 -1.32 -11.04 -0.94
C ARG A 485 0.02 -11.17 -0.23
N TRP A 486 0.66 -10.04 -0.01
CA TRP A 486 1.83 -9.90 0.85
C TRP A 486 1.32 -9.66 2.27
N GLY A 487 1.24 -10.72 3.07
CA GLY A 487 0.69 -10.71 4.43
C GLY A 487 -0.57 -11.54 4.60
N VAL A 488 -0.89 -11.89 5.85
CA VAL A 488 -1.99 -12.81 6.19
C VAL A 488 -3.32 -12.34 5.65
N ARG A 489 -4.19 -13.28 5.27
CA ARG A 489 -5.63 -13.01 5.17
C ARG A 489 -6.26 -13.08 6.55
N VAL A 490 -7.21 -12.21 6.84
CA VAL A 490 -7.97 -12.24 8.10
C VAL A 490 -9.44 -12.55 7.84
N THR A 491 -10.14 -13.03 8.85
CA THR A 491 -11.60 -13.25 8.82
C THR A 491 -12.35 -11.93 8.98
N ASP A 492 -13.56 -11.88 8.40
CA ASP A 492 -14.47 -10.73 8.42
C ASP A 492 -13.85 -9.43 7.90
N ASP A 493 -12.94 -9.46 6.92
CA ASP A 493 -12.15 -8.28 6.53
C ASP A 493 -12.92 -7.30 5.63
N PRO A 494 -13.49 -6.20 6.16
CA PRO A 494 -14.26 -5.29 5.34
C PRO A 494 -13.33 -4.64 4.31
N HIS A 495 -13.63 -4.84 3.02
CA HIS A 495 -12.90 -4.22 1.91
C HIS A 495 -11.38 -4.47 1.91
N ASP A 496 -10.91 -5.62 2.42
CA ASP A 496 -9.49 -5.98 2.47
C ASP A 496 -8.61 -4.98 3.24
N LEU A 497 -9.13 -4.38 4.31
CA LEU A 497 -8.41 -3.35 5.07
C LEU A 497 -7.36 -3.92 6.03
N ARG A 498 -7.56 -5.15 6.51
CA ARG A 498 -6.75 -5.81 7.56
C ARG A 498 -5.92 -6.98 7.04
N SER A 499 -6.27 -7.52 5.88
CA SER A 499 -5.48 -8.53 5.19
C SER A 499 -4.27 -7.90 4.52
N GLY A 500 -3.23 -8.70 4.35
CA GLY A 500 -2.09 -8.37 3.50
C GLY A 500 -2.52 -7.93 2.09
N ARG A 501 -1.73 -7.04 1.50
CA ARG A 501 -2.12 -6.39 0.24
C ARG A 501 -1.52 -7.10 -0.95
N LYS A 502 -2.26 -7.13 -2.07
CA LYS A 502 -1.64 -7.37 -3.37
C LYS A 502 -0.71 -6.22 -3.71
N PHE A 503 0.24 -6.48 -4.61
CA PHE A 503 1.11 -5.40 -5.08
C PHE A 503 0.29 -4.29 -5.75
N PRO A 504 0.42 -3.03 -5.28
CA PRO A 504 -0.40 -1.95 -5.82
C PRO A 504 -0.09 -1.63 -7.28
N ALA A 505 -1.10 -1.22 -8.03
CA ALA A 505 -0.95 -0.78 -9.42
C ALA A 505 -0.38 0.65 -9.50
N PHE A 506 0.82 0.88 -8.97
CA PHE A 506 1.45 2.20 -8.88
C PHE A 506 1.52 2.95 -10.21
N GLY A 507 1.75 2.24 -11.32
CA GLY A 507 1.72 2.84 -12.65
C GLY A 507 0.37 3.48 -12.98
N LEU A 508 -0.73 2.77 -12.72
CA LEU A 508 -2.08 3.29 -12.96
C LEU A 508 -2.38 4.47 -12.02
N ALA A 509 -1.98 4.38 -10.75
CA ALA A 509 -2.14 5.47 -9.79
C ALA A 509 -1.39 6.75 -10.25
N LEU A 510 -0.14 6.62 -10.70
CA LEU A 510 0.62 7.75 -11.25
C LEU A 510 -0.07 8.38 -12.47
N MET A 511 -0.55 7.57 -13.42
CA MET A 511 -1.21 8.09 -14.62
C MET A 511 -2.52 8.79 -14.29
N ASN A 512 -3.30 8.23 -13.36
CA ASN A 512 -4.54 8.83 -12.88
C ASN A 512 -4.30 10.21 -12.25
N ASP A 513 -3.34 10.28 -11.32
CA ASP A 513 -3.05 11.54 -10.62
C ASP A 513 -2.39 12.58 -11.53
N LEU A 514 -1.59 12.16 -12.52
CA LEU A 514 -1.07 13.06 -13.56
C LEU A 514 -2.23 13.66 -14.36
N ALA A 515 -3.20 12.84 -14.78
CA ALA A 515 -4.36 13.29 -15.53
C ALA A 515 -5.20 14.32 -14.75
N ILE A 516 -5.46 14.04 -13.46
CA ILE A 516 -6.20 14.94 -12.57
C ILE A 516 -5.45 16.25 -12.37
N GLY A 517 -4.13 16.18 -12.13
CA GLY A 517 -3.29 17.36 -11.98
C GLY A 517 -3.34 18.29 -13.19
N PHE A 518 -3.24 17.73 -14.41
CA PHE A 518 -3.34 18.52 -15.63
C PHE A 518 -4.73 19.12 -15.86
N ALA A 519 -5.80 18.37 -15.56
CA ALA A 519 -7.17 18.87 -15.68
C ALA A 519 -7.40 20.10 -14.79
N LYS A 520 -6.87 20.10 -13.56
CA LYS A 520 -6.98 21.22 -12.60
C LYS A 520 -6.22 22.49 -13.04
N LEU A 521 -5.15 22.34 -13.85
CA LEU A 521 -4.34 23.47 -14.32
C LEU A 521 -4.88 24.11 -15.61
N HIS A 522 -5.74 23.41 -16.35
CA HIS A 522 -6.18 23.82 -17.70
C HIS A 522 -7.69 23.90 -17.90
N GLY A 523 -8.50 23.51 -16.91
CA GLY A 523 -9.95 23.78 -16.83
C GLY A 523 -10.23 24.98 -15.95
#